data_AF-A0A4V1VE35-F1
#
_entry.id   AF-A0A4V1VE35-F1
#
_cell.length_a   1.000
_cell.length_b   1.000
_cell.length_c   1.000
_cell.angle_alpha   90.00
_cell.angle_beta   90.00
_cell.angle_gamma   90.00
#
_symmetry.space_group_name_H-M   'P 1'
#
loop_
_entity.id
_entity.type
_entity.pdbx_description
1 polymer ?
#
loop_
_entity_poly.entity_id
_entity_poly.type
_entity_poly.pdbx_seq_one_letter_code
_entity_poly.pdbx_strand_id
1 'polypeptide(L)'
;MTYLKIDNNKGYFRIDETKEEWTELDQISKDDLLKLIDVATTQEFQMDEYKDELLQNPAHNIIYRNIYGKFNELLNNKTRFQDSVNAMYKTAIDKYTVELSAESEEENASG
;
A
#
# COMPACT_ATOMS: atom_id res chain seq x y z
N MET A 1 5.60 4.49 -0.61
CA MET A 1 5.69 5.74 -1.43
C MET A 1 4.35 6.48 -1.39
N THR A 2 4.33 7.81 -1.30
CA THR A 2 3.08 8.60 -1.22
C THR A 2 2.43 8.83 -2.59
N TYR A 3 1.14 8.52 -2.72
CA TYR A 3 0.36 8.66 -3.97
C TYR A 3 -0.77 9.68 -3.88
N LEU A 4 -1.25 9.95 -2.67
CA LEU A 4 -2.20 11.02 -2.38
C LEU A 4 -1.57 11.95 -1.35
N LYS A 5 -1.55 13.24 -1.65
CA LYS A 5 -1.03 14.26 -0.74
C LYS A 5 -2.00 15.41 -0.57
N ILE A 6 -1.88 16.10 0.56
CA ILE A 6 -2.59 17.35 0.82
C ILE A 6 -1.55 18.46 0.89
N ASP A 7 -1.69 19.46 0.02
CA ASP A 7 -0.78 20.59 -0.04
C ASP A 7 -1.55 21.88 -0.33
N ASN A 8 -1.20 22.98 0.34
CA ASN A 8 -1.83 24.29 0.22
C ASN A 8 -3.38 24.24 0.12
N ASN A 9 -4.00 23.52 1.05
CA ASN A 9 -5.45 23.30 1.15
C ASN A 9 -6.12 22.54 -0.01
N LYS A 10 -5.34 21.86 -0.85
CA LYS A 10 -5.82 21.05 -1.97
C LYS A 10 -5.29 19.62 -1.89
N GLY A 11 -6.10 18.67 -2.34
CA GLY A 11 -5.68 17.30 -2.56
C GLY A 11 -5.03 17.15 -3.92
N TYR A 12 -4.00 16.32 -4.00
CA TYR A 12 -3.33 15.94 -5.24
C TYR A 12 -3.10 14.43 -5.30
N PHE A 13 -2.99 13.91 -6.52
CA PHE A 13 -2.60 12.54 -6.79
C PHE A 13 -1.45 12.46 -7.80
N ARG A 14 -0.76 11.32 -7.80
CA ARG A 14 0.17 10.92 -8.87
C ARG A 14 0.05 9.43 -9.13
N ILE A 15 0.38 9.01 -10.35
CA ILE A 15 0.35 7.60 -10.76
C ILE A 15 1.74 7.11 -11.12
N ASP A 16 2.52 7.97 -11.77
CA ASP A 16 3.87 7.66 -12.23
C ASP A 16 4.88 8.22 -11.22
N GLU A 17 5.68 7.32 -10.64
CA GLU A 17 6.70 7.65 -9.66
C GLU A 17 7.90 8.38 -10.27
N THR A 18 8.10 8.27 -11.59
CA THR A 18 9.22 8.92 -12.30
C THR A 18 8.97 10.40 -12.57
N LYS A 19 7.72 10.85 -12.37
CA LYS A 19 7.32 12.23 -12.61
C LYS A 19 7.17 12.97 -11.27
N GLU A 20 7.73 14.17 -11.23
CA GLU A 20 7.52 15.10 -10.11
C GLU A 20 6.15 15.78 -10.18
N GLU A 21 5.44 15.62 -11.30
CA GLU A 21 4.15 16.26 -11.54
C GLU A 21 3.03 15.63 -10.69
N TRP A 22 2.35 16.49 -9.94
CA TRP A 22 1.16 16.15 -9.17
C TRP A 22 -0.07 16.72 -9.85
N THR A 23 -1.11 15.92 -9.98
CA THR A 23 -2.37 16.34 -10.57
C THR A 23 -3.36 16.69 -9.47
N GLU A 24 -4.11 17.78 -9.64
CA GLU A 24 -5.18 18.16 -8.73
C GLU A 24 -6.24 17.05 -8.64
N LEU A 25 -6.70 16.75 -7.43
CA LEU A 25 -7.60 15.62 -7.19
C LEU A 25 -8.96 15.78 -7.86
N ASP A 26 -9.40 17.00 -8.17
CA ASP A 26 -10.65 17.24 -8.89
C ASP A 26 -10.59 16.80 -10.36
N GLN A 27 -9.40 16.62 -10.93
CA GLN A 27 -9.17 16.11 -12.29
C GLN A 27 -9.09 14.58 -12.35
N ILE A 28 -9.25 13.88 -11.23
CA ILE A 28 -9.07 12.43 -11.20
C ILE A 28 -10.11 11.73 -12.07
N SER A 29 -9.65 10.92 -13.01
CA SER A 29 -10.52 10.12 -13.88
C SER A 29 -10.73 8.69 -13.35
N LYS A 30 -11.65 7.97 -13.98
CA LYS A 30 -11.85 6.54 -13.71
C LYS A 30 -10.57 5.72 -13.98
N ASP A 31 -9.87 6.02 -15.05
CA ASP A 31 -8.67 5.28 -15.44
C ASP A 31 -7.52 5.54 -14.46
N ASP A 32 -7.45 6.75 -13.91
CA ASP A 32 -6.50 7.11 -12.88
C ASP A 32 -6.76 6.33 -11.58
N LEU A 33 -8.02 6.23 -11.17
CA LEU A 33 -8.42 5.43 -10.01
C LEU A 33 -8.05 3.95 -10.18
N LEU A 34 -8.26 3.37 -11.37
CA LEU A 34 -7.89 1.97 -11.64
C LEU A 34 -6.38 1.77 -11.50
N LYS A 35 -5.57 2.67 -12.07
CA LYS A 35 -4.11 2.60 -11.93
C LYS A 35 -3.66 2.75 -10.47
N LEU A 36 -4.27 3.65 -9.70
CA LEU A 36 -3.98 3.78 -8.27
C LEU A 36 -4.32 2.51 -7.48
N ILE A 37 -5.40 1.82 -7.83
CA ILE A 37 -5.76 0.52 -7.24
C ILE A 37 -4.71 -0.55 -7.58
N ASP A 38 -4.27 -0.62 -8.84
CA ASP A 38 -3.24 -1.55 -9.27
C ASP A 38 -1.94 -1.32 -8.47
N VAL A 39 -1.54 -0.07 -8.31
CA VAL A 39 -0.39 0.33 -7.47
C VAL A 39 -0.62 -0.08 -6.01
N ALA A 40 -1.78 0.21 -5.43
CA ALA A 40 -2.08 -0.12 -4.03
C ALA A 40 -2.05 -1.63 -3.72
N THR A 41 -2.43 -2.46 -4.70
CA THR A 41 -2.43 -3.91 -4.53
C THR A 41 -1.05 -4.53 -4.77
N THR A 42 -0.23 -3.96 -5.65
CA THR A 42 1.06 -4.55 -6.05
C THR A 42 2.26 -4.05 -5.24
N GLN A 43 2.21 -2.82 -4.74
CA GLN A 43 3.35 -2.20 -4.06
C GLN A 43 2.95 -1.41 -2.80
N GLU A 44 3.91 -0.72 -2.19
CA GLU A 44 3.70 0.08 -0.98
C GLU A 44 3.04 1.41 -1.34
N PHE A 45 1.82 1.61 -0.87
CA PHE A 45 0.98 2.77 -1.17
C PHE A 45 0.71 3.57 0.09
N GLN A 46 1.19 4.81 0.13
CA GLN A 46 1.03 5.73 1.24
C GLN A 46 0.17 6.92 0.81
N MET A 47 -0.51 7.51 1.78
CA MET A 47 -1.37 8.67 1.60
C MET A 47 -1.18 9.59 2.80
N ASP A 48 -1.28 10.90 2.57
CA ASP A 48 -1.37 11.85 3.68
C ASP A 48 -2.70 11.62 4.43
N GLU A 49 -2.63 11.70 5.76
CA GLU A 49 -3.78 11.53 6.63
C GLU A 49 -4.85 12.58 6.31
N TYR A 50 -6.07 12.12 6.02
CA TYR A 50 -7.19 13.02 5.79
C TYR A 50 -7.57 13.76 7.08
N LYS A 51 -7.60 15.09 7.01
CA LYS A 51 -8.16 15.98 8.03
C LYS A 51 -9.01 17.05 7.35
N ASP A 52 -10.25 17.21 7.79
CA ASP A 52 -11.22 18.11 7.17
C ASP A 52 -10.70 19.56 7.09
N GLU A 53 -10.01 20.01 8.14
CA GLU A 53 -9.40 21.34 8.27
C GLU A 53 -8.30 21.62 7.23
N LEU A 54 -7.66 20.57 6.72
CA LEU A 54 -6.60 20.70 5.72
C LEU A 54 -7.16 20.89 4.31
N LEU A 55 -8.44 20.69 4.06
CA LEU A 55 -9.05 20.78 2.72
C LEU A 55 -10.21 21.77 2.72
N GLN A 56 -9.89 23.04 2.48
CA GLN A 56 -10.87 24.13 2.43
C GLN A 56 -11.68 24.13 1.12
N ASN A 57 -11.16 23.53 0.05
CA ASN A 57 -11.93 23.34 -1.17
C ASN A 57 -12.93 22.18 -0.98
N PRO A 58 -14.26 22.43 -1.05
CA PRO A 58 -15.27 21.40 -0.81
C PRO A 58 -15.19 20.20 -1.76
N ALA A 59 -14.83 20.42 -3.03
CA ALA A 59 -14.72 19.35 -4.01
C ALA A 59 -13.54 18.42 -3.66
N HIS A 60 -12.36 19.00 -3.41
CA HIS A 60 -11.20 18.20 -3.01
C HIS A 60 -11.43 17.50 -1.68
N ASN A 61 -12.10 18.14 -0.72
CA ASN A 61 -12.44 17.52 0.56
C ASN A 61 -13.30 16.27 0.37
N ILE A 62 -14.41 16.39 -0.37
CA ILE A 62 -15.32 15.26 -0.64
C ILE A 62 -14.59 14.13 -1.37
N ILE A 63 -13.82 14.46 -2.41
CA ILE A 63 -13.12 13.46 -3.22
C ILE A 63 -12.02 12.78 -2.39
N TYR A 64 -11.18 13.54 -1.69
CA TYR A 64 -10.09 13.00 -0.88
C TYR A 64 -10.62 12.13 0.25
N ARG A 65 -11.66 12.57 0.97
CA ARG A 65 -12.30 11.79 2.04
C ARG A 65 -12.77 10.43 1.55
N ASN A 66 -13.44 10.40 0.39
CA ASN A 66 -14.01 9.18 -0.18
C ASN A 66 -12.90 8.21 -0.61
N ILE A 67 -11.94 8.73 -1.36
CA ILE A 67 -10.80 7.96 -1.88
C ILE A 67 -9.96 7.42 -0.71
N TYR A 68 -9.55 8.28 0.23
CA TYR A 68 -8.76 7.91 1.39
C TYR A 68 -9.43 6.80 2.22
N GLY A 69 -10.74 6.90 2.46
CA GLY A 69 -11.49 5.87 3.16
C GLY A 69 -11.45 4.52 2.44
N LYS A 70 -11.72 4.50 1.13
CA LYS A 70 -11.70 3.28 0.32
C LYS A 70 -10.31 2.64 0.24
N PHE A 71 -9.27 3.44 0.06
CA PHE A 71 -7.90 2.94 0.02
C PHE A 71 -7.44 2.41 1.37
N ASN A 72 -7.83 3.05 2.49
CA ASN A 72 -7.54 2.51 3.82
C ASN A 72 -8.23 1.15 4.05
N GLU A 73 -9.49 1.00 3.65
CA GLU A 73 -10.17 -0.30 3.71
C GLU A 73 -9.45 -1.36 2.86
N LEU A 74 -9.06 -1.01 1.63
CA LEU A 74 -8.32 -1.91 0.73
C LEU A 74 -6.97 -2.33 1.33
N LEU A 75 -6.17 -1.38 1.82
CA LEU A 75 -4.85 -1.63 2.39
C LEU A 75 -4.94 -2.45 3.67
N ASN A 76 -5.90 -2.15 4.54
CA ASN A 76 -6.14 -2.95 5.75
C ASN A 76 -6.50 -4.40 5.41
N ASN A 77 -7.34 -4.61 4.39
CA ASN A 77 -7.69 -5.95 3.93
C ASN A 77 -6.48 -6.68 3.31
N LYS A 78 -5.65 -5.97 2.52
CA LYS A 78 -4.39 -6.50 1.97
C LYS A 78 -3.45 -6.97 3.08
N THR A 79 -3.22 -6.14 4.10
CA THR A 79 -2.37 -6.49 5.25
C THR A 79 -2.90 -7.71 5.98
N ARG A 80 -4.20 -7.74 6.31
CA ARG A 80 -4.83 -8.89 6.98
C ARG A 80 -4.73 -10.18 6.16
N PHE A 81 -4.88 -10.09 4.85
CA PHE A 81 -4.70 -11.23 3.96
C PHE A 81 -3.26 -11.73 3.98
N GLN A 82 -2.29 -10.83 3.86
CA GLN A 82 -0.87 -11.18 3.92
C GLN A 82 -0.49 -11.82 5.26
N ASP A 83 -0.99 -11.28 6.37
CA ASP A 83 -0.77 -11.84 7.72
C ASP A 83 -1.37 -13.24 7.83
N SER A 84 -2.56 -13.46 7.27
CA SER A 84 -3.21 -14.78 7.25
C SER A 84 -2.41 -15.79 6.42
N VAL A 85 -1.89 -15.39 5.26
CA VAL A 85 -1.05 -16.24 4.40
C VAL A 85 0.24 -16.59 5.15
N ASN A 86 0.92 -15.59 5.70
CA ASN A 86 2.15 -15.78 6.47
C ASN A 86 1.92 -16.73 7.65
N ALA A 87 0.84 -16.54 8.41
CA ALA A 87 0.49 -17.41 9.53
C ALA A 87 0.19 -18.85 9.10
N MET A 88 -0.52 -19.03 7.97
CA MET A 88 -0.87 -20.36 7.44
C MET A 88 0.39 -21.15 7.01
N TYR A 89 1.34 -20.48 6.37
CA TYR A 89 2.56 -21.13 5.87
C TYR A 89 3.72 -21.15 6.87
N LYS A 90 3.67 -20.35 7.93
CA LYS A 90 4.75 -20.25 8.94
C LYS A 90 5.19 -21.63 9.45
N THR A 91 4.24 -22.48 9.85
CA THR A 91 4.56 -23.82 10.37
C THR A 91 5.29 -24.70 9.36
N ALA A 92 4.87 -24.65 8.09
CA ALA A 92 5.51 -25.44 7.04
C ALA A 92 6.91 -24.88 6.72
N ILE A 93 7.03 -23.56 6.59
CA ILE A 93 8.30 -22.86 6.35
C ILE A 93 9.29 -23.16 7.49
N ASP A 94 8.87 -23.01 8.74
CA ASP A 94 9.70 -23.26 9.92
C ASP A 94 10.20 -24.70 9.93
N LYS A 95 9.32 -25.67 9.66
CA LYS A 95 9.67 -27.09 9.62
C LYS A 95 10.77 -27.37 8.57
N TYR A 96 10.57 -26.94 7.33
CA TYR A 96 11.54 -27.19 6.26
C TYR A 96 12.85 -26.39 6.47
N THR A 97 12.77 -25.19 7.04
CA THR A 97 13.97 -24.38 7.36
C THR A 97 14.82 -25.08 8.42
N VAL A 98 14.19 -25.61 9.48
CA VAL A 98 14.89 -26.35 10.54
C VAL A 98 15.50 -27.65 10.00
N GLU A 99 14.76 -28.41 9.19
CA GLU A 99 15.25 -29.64 8.55
C GLU A 99 16.47 -29.35 7.65
N LEU A 100 16.42 -28.31 6.80
CA LEU A 100 17.55 -27.89 5.94
C LEU A 100 18.78 -27.47 6.76
N SER A 101 18.59 -26.76 7.88
CA SER A 101 19.71 -26.36 8.73
C SER A 101 20.37 -27.56 9.44
N ALA A 102 19.58 -28.53 9.91
CA ALA A 102 20.09 -29.71 10.60
C ALA A 102 20.89 -30.63 9.67
N GLU A 103 20.43 -30.84 8.43
CA GLU A 103 21.16 -31.62 7.42
C GLU A 103 22.51 -30.98 7.06
N SER A 104 22.58 -29.64 7.00
CA SER A 104 23.83 -28.92 6.71
C SER A 104 24.87 -28.98 7.85
N GLU A 105 24.43 -29.17 9.10
CA GLU A 105 25.32 -29.31 10.25
C GLU A 105 25.85 -30.75 10.37
N GLU A 106 25.04 -31.76 10.04
CA GLU A 106 25.46 -33.17 10.01
C GLU A 106 26.45 -33.48 8.89
N GLU A 107 26.31 -32.86 7.71
CA GLU A 107 27.30 -32.96 6.62
C GLU A 107 28.64 -32.30 6.96
N ASN A 108 28.65 -31.15 7.65
CA ASN A 108 29.87 -30.46 8.05
C ASN A 108 30.59 -31.10 9.26
N ALA A 109 29.87 -31.86 10.10
CA ALA A 109 30.45 -32.57 11.25
C ALA A 109 31.05 -33.95 10.88
N SER A 110 30.73 -34.46 9.68
CA SER A 110 31.13 -35.80 9.22
C SER A 110 32.30 -35.80 8.21
N GLY A 111 32.85 -34.62 7.86
CA GLY A 111 34.02 -34.43 6.99
C GLY A 111 35.25 -33.90 7.73
#